data_AF-A0A1R2B851-F1
#
_entry.id   AF-A0A1R2B851-F1
#
_cell.length_a   1.000
_cell.length_b   1.000
_cell.length_c   1.000
_cell.angle_alpha   90.00
_cell.angle_beta   90.00
_cell.angle_gamma   90.00
#
_symmetry.space_group_name_H-M   'P 1'
#
loop_
_entity.id
_entity.type
_entity.pdbx_description
1 polymer ?
#
loop_
_entity_poly.entity_id
_entity_poly.type
_entity_poly.pdbx_seq_one_letter_code
_entity_poly.pdbx_strand_id
1 'polypeptide(L)'
;MDNNSESSKDLGGFFAVHPRDDCPHIASILENPGERRISNPCQECGDLKENWICIQCGNIYCSRYVNGHMLEHNQNSSHPIALSFTDLSFWCFACDSYIVSNELRPLLLSFQNQKFPMLINK
;
A
#
# COMPACT_ATOMS: atom_id res chain seq x y z
N MET A 1 15.24 -48.26 -27.77
CA MET A 1 15.90 -47.33 -26.82
C MET A 1 14.92 -46.20 -26.65
N ASP A 2 14.04 -46.39 -25.67
CA ASP A 2 12.94 -45.49 -25.38
C ASP A 2 13.51 -44.32 -24.57
N ASN A 3 13.65 -43.15 -25.19
CA ASN A 3 13.99 -41.93 -24.47
C ASN A 3 12.73 -41.11 -24.26
N ASN A 4 11.98 -41.53 -23.26
CA ASN A 4 10.96 -40.73 -22.60
C ASN A 4 11.67 -39.69 -21.73
N SER A 5 11.58 -38.41 -22.10
CA SER A 5 11.84 -37.31 -21.18
C SER A 5 10.69 -36.33 -21.26
N GLU A 6 9.63 -36.65 -20.51
CA GLU A 6 8.55 -35.73 -20.18
C GLU A 6 9.17 -34.44 -19.59
N SER A 7 9.13 -33.35 -20.36
CA SER A 7 9.45 -32.03 -19.84
C SER A 7 8.33 -31.63 -18.87
N SER A 8 8.68 -31.66 -17.59
CA SER A 8 7.93 -31.20 -16.44
C SER A 8 7.10 -29.95 -16.74
N LYS A 9 5.78 -30.04 -16.53
CA LYS A 9 4.85 -28.91 -16.52
C LYS A 9 5.23 -28.00 -15.36
N ASP A 10 5.54 -26.73 -15.65
CA ASP A 10 5.70 -25.67 -14.64
C ASP A 10 4.40 -25.53 -13.83
N LEU A 11 4.38 -26.13 -12.66
CA LEU A 11 3.33 -25.94 -11.65
C LEU A 11 3.64 -24.61 -10.97
N GLY A 12 2.81 -23.60 -11.26
CA GLY A 12 2.94 -22.23 -10.76
C GLY A 12 3.41 -22.17 -9.31
N GLY A 13 4.65 -21.70 -9.14
CA GLY A 13 5.32 -21.60 -7.85
C GLY A 13 4.62 -20.60 -6.93
N PHE A 14 4.76 -20.83 -5.61
CA PHE A 14 4.41 -19.84 -4.61
C PHE A 14 5.48 -18.74 -4.61
N PHE A 15 5.14 -17.53 -5.04
CA PHE A 15 6.04 -16.39 -4.98
C PHE A 15 5.80 -15.63 -3.69
N ALA A 16 6.78 -15.66 -2.78
CA ALA A 16 6.78 -14.78 -1.62
C ALA A 16 7.00 -13.34 -2.09
N VAL A 17 6.10 -12.43 -1.71
CA VAL A 17 6.27 -11.00 -1.96
C VAL A 17 7.26 -10.47 -0.94
N HIS A 18 8.42 -9.98 -1.41
CA HIS A 18 9.41 -9.31 -0.58
C HIS A 18 9.36 -7.80 -0.85
N PRO A 19 8.93 -6.97 0.14
CA PRO A 19 8.96 -5.53 -0.01
C PRO A 19 10.38 -5.01 -0.22
N ARG A 20 10.52 -3.98 -1.05
CA ARG A 20 11.79 -3.29 -1.28
C ARG A 20 12.11 -2.33 -0.14
N ASP A 21 13.39 -2.22 0.21
CA ASP A 21 13.91 -1.28 1.20
C ASP A 21 14.73 -0.12 0.60
N ASP A 22 14.85 -0.08 -0.72
CA ASP A 22 15.70 0.85 -1.48
C ASP A 22 14.92 1.81 -2.38
N CYS A 23 13.66 2.10 -2.03
CA CYS A 23 12.79 2.95 -2.85
C CYS A 23 13.28 4.42 -2.86
N PRO A 24 13.68 4.98 -4.03
CA PRO A 24 14.17 6.36 -4.12
C PRO A 24 13.03 7.40 -4.04
N HIS A 25 11.77 6.95 -4.06
CA HIS A 25 10.58 7.81 -4.10
C HIS A 25 10.06 8.18 -2.72
N ILE A 26 10.75 7.78 -1.65
CA ILE A 26 10.43 8.18 -0.29
C ILE A 26 10.91 9.63 -0.11
N ALA A 27 10.12 10.55 -0.64
CA ALA A 27 10.34 11.98 -0.57
C ALA A 27 9.03 12.64 -0.13
N SER A 28 9.11 13.54 0.84
CA SER A 28 7.96 14.24 1.46
C SER A 28 6.87 13.32 2.04
N ILE A 29 6.92 13.14 3.36
CA ILE A 29 5.92 12.37 4.11
C ILE A 29 4.93 13.35 4.75
N LEU A 30 3.65 12.99 4.72
CA LEU A 30 2.53 13.74 5.26
C LEU A 30 2.81 14.22 6.68
N GLU A 31 2.74 15.53 6.87
CA GLU A 31 2.74 16.14 8.19
C GLU A 31 1.39 15.89 8.88
N ASN A 32 1.41 15.57 10.17
CA ASN A 32 0.21 15.38 11.01
C ASN A 32 -0.80 14.31 10.53
N PRO A 33 -0.39 13.03 10.37
CA PRO A 33 -1.29 11.97 9.90
C PRO A 33 -2.49 11.68 10.80
N GLY A 34 -2.48 12.15 12.05
CA GLY A 34 -3.57 11.96 13.01
C GLY A 34 -4.90 12.64 12.63
N GLU A 35 -4.88 13.60 11.71
CA GLU A 35 -6.11 14.24 11.21
C GLU A 35 -6.92 13.33 10.28
N ARG A 36 -6.27 12.33 9.67
CA ARG A 36 -6.91 11.39 8.76
C ARG A 36 -7.23 10.10 9.49
N ARG A 37 -8.45 9.60 9.30
CA ARG A 37 -8.96 8.40 9.94
C ARG A 37 -8.98 7.24 8.98
N ILE A 38 -8.64 6.05 9.48
CA ILE A 38 -8.72 4.81 8.72
C ILE A 38 -10.15 4.49 8.24
N SER A 39 -11.16 5.04 8.90
CA SER A 39 -12.57 4.94 8.54
C SER A 39 -13.05 5.97 7.52
N ASN A 40 -12.18 6.89 7.07
CA ASN A 40 -12.58 7.87 6.06
C ASN A 40 -12.81 7.18 4.70
N PRO A 41 -13.86 7.60 3.96
CA PRO A 41 -14.19 7.02 2.66
C PRO A 41 -13.24 7.49 1.56
N CYS A 42 -13.31 6.82 0.42
CA CYS A 42 -12.77 7.33 -0.83
C CYS A 42 -13.41 8.68 -1.15
N GLN A 43 -12.59 9.69 -1.44
CA GLN A 43 -13.07 11.05 -1.70
C GLN A 43 -13.85 11.21 -3.01
N GLU A 44 -13.71 10.28 -3.96
CA GLU A 44 -14.44 10.29 -5.23
C GLU A 44 -15.75 9.49 -5.17
N CYS A 45 -15.71 8.22 -4.76
CA CYS A 45 -16.89 7.34 -4.82
C CYS A 45 -17.52 7.00 -3.46
N GLY A 46 -16.96 7.47 -2.36
CA GLY A 46 -17.51 7.23 -1.02
C GLY A 46 -17.32 5.81 -0.48
N ASP A 47 -16.60 4.91 -1.17
CA ASP A 47 -16.36 3.54 -0.70
C ASP A 47 -15.58 3.53 0.63
N LEU A 48 -15.87 2.57 1.50
CA LEU A 48 -15.29 2.44 2.85
C LEU A 48 -14.40 1.20 3.02
N LYS A 49 -14.24 0.36 2.00
CA LYS A 49 -13.66 -0.97 2.14
C LYS A 49 -12.15 -0.94 1.95
N GLU A 50 -11.68 -0.82 0.71
CA GLU A 50 -10.27 -0.95 0.37
C GLU A 50 -9.67 0.41 0.05
N ASN A 51 -9.61 1.28 1.05
CA ASN A 51 -9.06 2.62 0.89
C ASN A 51 -7.56 2.68 1.16
N TRP A 52 -6.93 3.61 0.46
CA TRP A 52 -5.52 3.94 0.56
C TRP A 52 -5.40 5.42 0.85
N ILE A 53 -4.35 5.82 1.56
CA ILE A 53 -3.99 7.22 1.77
C ILE A 53 -2.69 7.54 1.04
N CYS A 54 -2.69 8.62 0.25
CA CYS A 54 -1.46 9.14 -0.35
C CYS A 54 -0.56 9.71 0.74
N ILE A 55 0.71 9.28 0.79
CA ILE A 55 1.62 9.72 1.85
C ILE A 55 2.16 11.12 1.64
N GLN A 56 2.01 11.71 0.44
CA GLN A 56 2.47 13.07 0.16
C GLN A 56 1.41 14.13 0.54
N CYS A 57 0.13 13.90 0.22
CA CYS A 57 -0.94 14.90 0.42
C CYS A 57 -2.06 14.48 1.38
N GLY A 58 -2.10 13.21 1.80
CA GLY A 58 -3.11 12.73 2.75
C GLY A 58 -4.51 12.55 2.16
N ASN A 59 -4.68 12.62 0.83
CA ASN A 59 -5.93 12.28 0.17
C ASN A 59 -6.19 10.77 0.21
N ILE A 60 -7.47 10.40 0.26
CA ILE A 60 -7.92 9.02 0.50
C ILE A 60 -8.75 8.54 -0.67
N TYR A 61 -8.34 7.43 -1.28
CA TYR A 61 -8.98 6.87 -2.47
C TYR A 61 -9.03 5.36 -2.43
N CYS A 62 -10.02 4.78 -3.11
CA CYS A 62 -10.21 3.32 -3.16
C CYS A 62 -9.15 2.63 -4.04
N SER A 63 -8.92 1.35 -3.74
CA SER A 63 -7.99 0.47 -4.45
C SER A 63 -8.41 0.24 -5.91
N ARG A 64 -7.48 -0.36 -6.67
CA ARG A 64 -7.73 -0.87 -8.04
C ARG A 64 -8.76 -1.99 -8.12
N TYR A 65 -9.05 -2.68 -7.02
CA TYR A 65 -10.08 -3.72 -6.97
C TYR A 65 -11.47 -3.17 -6.68
N VAL A 66 -11.58 -1.87 -6.38
CA VAL A 66 -12.85 -1.13 -6.26
C VAL A 66 -13.09 -0.31 -7.54
N ASN A 67 -12.63 0.95 -7.58
CA ASN A 67 -12.75 1.83 -8.77
C ASN A 67 -11.41 2.41 -9.24
N GLY A 68 -10.29 2.13 -8.54
CA GLY A 68 -8.96 2.57 -8.97
C GLY A 68 -8.61 4.04 -8.75
N HIS A 69 -9.39 4.79 -7.96
CA HIS A 69 -9.13 6.22 -7.74
C HIS A 69 -7.75 6.54 -7.12
N MET A 70 -7.12 5.63 -6.36
CA MET A 70 -5.75 5.88 -5.90
C MET A 70 -4.72 5.78 -7.03
N LEU A 71 -4.95 4.89 -8.01
CA LEU A 71 -4.10 4.80 -9.20
C LEU A 71 -4.26 6.05 -10.06
N GLU A 72 -5.51 6.49 -10.28
CA GLU A 72 -5.80 7.74 -10.98
C GLU A 72 -5.18 8.94 -10.26
N HIS A 73 -5.28 9.00 -8.93
CA HIS A 73 -4.64 10.04 -8.13
C HIS A 73 -3.13 10.11 -8.41
N ASN A 74 -2.41 8.98 -8.34
CA ASN A 74 -0.99 8.93 -8.65
C ASN A 74 -0.67 9.43 -10.07
N GLN A 75 -1.47 9.06 -11.07
CA GLN A 75 -1.27 9.50 -12.45
C GLN A 75 -1.44 11.01 -12.61
N ASN A 76 -2.39 11.61 -11.88
CA ASN A 76 -2.71 13.03 -11.96
C ASN A 76 -1.78 13.91 -11.12
N SER A 77 -1.34 13.43 -9.95
CA SER A 77 -0.54 14.20 -8.98
C SER A 77 0.95 13.90 -9.04
N SER A 78 1.35 12.79 -9.66
CA SER A 78 2.70 12.23 -9.54
C SER A 78 3.11 11.98 -8.08
N HIS A 79 2.15 11.57 -7.23
CA HIS A 79 2.42 11.12 -5.86
C HIS A 79 2.59 9.58 -5.82
N PRO A 80 3.84 9.07 -5.82
CA PRO A 80 4.10 7.67 -6.11
C PRO A 80 3.79 6.71 -4.97
N ILE A 81 3.49 7.15 -3.75
CA ILE A 81 3.38 6.26 -2.60
C ILE A 81 2.05 6.43 -1.87
N ALA A 82 1.42 5.28 -1.58
CA ALA A 82 0.22 5.22 -0.77
C ALA A 82 0.32 4.12 0.30
N LEU A 83 -0.35 4.34 1.42
CA LEU A 83 -0.53 3.38 2.52
C LEU A 83 -1.91 2.76 2.43
N SER A 84 -1.98 1.43 2.46
CA SER A 84 -3.23 0.66 2.54
C SER A 84 -3.85 0.75 3.92
N PHE A 85 -5.14 1.08 4.01
CA PHE A 85 -5.88 0.93 5.25
C PHE A 85 -6.27 -0.52 5.56
N THR A 86 -6.20 -1.45 4.61
CA THR A 86 -6.58 -2.86 4.81
C THR A 86 -5.52 -3.65 5.58
N ASP A 87 -4.25 -3.39 5.36
CA ASP A 87 -3.14 -4.17 5.92
C ASP A 87 -1.94 -3.32 6.35
N LEU A 88 -2.02 -1.99 6.22
CA LEU A 88 -0.95 -1.04 6.56
C LEU A 88 0.33 -1.23 5.74
N SER A 89 0.24 -1.88 4.58
CA SER A 89 1.33 -1.97 3.61
C SER A 89 1.50 -0.67 2.83
N PHE A 90 2.74 -0.33 2.47
CA PHE A 90 3.03 0.78 1.56
C PHE A 90 3.26 0.25 0.16
N TRP A 91 2.65 0.91 -0.82
CA TRP A 91 2.83 0.64 -2.23
C TRP A 91 3.47 1.84 -2.92
N CYS A 92 4.50 1.59 -3.72
CA CYS A 92 5.07 2.59 -4.62
C CYS A 92 4.65 2.30 -6.06
N PHE A 93 3.84 3.18 -6.66
CA PHE A 93 3.39 3.08 -8.05
C PHE A 93 4.54 3.18 -9.05
N ALA A 94 5.57 3.97 -8.77
CA ALA A 94 6.72 4.13 -9.65
C ALA A 94 7.68 2.92 -9.61
N CYS A 95 7.81 2.25 -8.46
CA CYS A 95 8.60 1.02 -8.34
C CYS A 95 7.81 -0.24 -8.70
N ASP A 96 6.49 -0.13 -8.88
CA ASP A 96 5.54 -1.25 -9.01
C ASP A 96 5.77 -2.32 -7.92
N SER A 97 5.93 -1.87 -6.68
CA SER A 97 6.33 -2.74 -5.58
C SER A 97 5.84 -2.26 -4.22
N TYR A 98 5.65 -3.22 -3.31
CA TYR A 98 5.55 -2.94 -1.89
C TYR A 98 6.89 -2.44 -1.37
N ILE A 99 6.87 -1.47 -0.47
CA ILE A 99 8.07 -0.87 0.09
C ILE A 99 8.05 -0.87 1.61
N VAL A 100 9.23 -0.88 2.21
CA VAL A 100 9.46 -0.70 3.64
C VAL A 100 10.60 0.29 3.83
N SER A 101 10.51 1.13 4.85
CA SER A 101 11.60 2.04 5.21
C SER A 101 11.39 2.58 6.62
N ASN A 102 12.48 3.00 7.27
CA ASN A 102 12.41 3.57 8.62
C ASN A 102 11.75 4.95 8.61
N GLU A 103 11.88 5.70 7.52
CA GLU A 103 11.25 7.00 7.30
C GLU A 103 9.72 6.91 7.31
N LEU A 104 9.14 5.80 6.86
CA LEU A 104 7.70 5.55 6.87
C LEU A 104 7.15 5.10 8.23
N ARG A 105 8.02 4.75 9.18
CA ARG A 105 7.64 4.19 10.49
C ARG A 105 6.74 5.11 11.33
N PRO A 106 6.97 6.43 11.43
CA PRO A 106 6.08 7.30 12.20
C PRO A 106 4.64 7.29 11.65
N LEU A 107 4.51 7.29 10.32
CA LEU A 107 3.23 7.23 9.63
C LEU A 107 2.53 5.88 9.89
N LEU A 108 3.26 4.78 9.77
CA LEU A 108 2.77 3.44 10.08
C LEU A 108 2.25 3.35 11.51
N LEU A 109 3.02 3.80 12.50
CA LEU A 109 2.63 3.76 13.90
C LEU A 109 1.38 4.60 14.17
N SER A 110 1.25 5.76 13.51
CA SER A 110 0.04 6.60 13.62
C SER A 110 -1.21 5.81 13.20
N PHE A 111 -1.20 5.19 12.02
CA PHE A 111 -2.36 4.44 11.53
C PHE A 111 -2.54 3.09 12.24
N GLN A 112 -1.46 2.45 12.68
CA GLN A 112 -1.52 1.23 13.49
C GLN A 112 -2.26 1.48 14.82
N ASN A 113 -1.95 2.59 15.50
CA ASN A 113 -2.62 2.96 16.75
C ASN A 113 -4.11 3.27 16.53
N GLN A 114 -4.47 3.86 15.38
CA GLN A 114 -5.87 4.07 15.02
C GLN A 114 -6.60 2.76 14.72
N LYS A 115 -5.94 1.82 14.04
CA LYS A 115 -6.54 0.55 13.61
C LYS A 115 -6.67 -0.46 14.73
N PHE A 116 -5.68 -0.50 15.63
CA PHE A 116 -5.58 -1.50 16.70
C PHE A 116 -5.42 -0.82 18.08
N PRO A 117 -6.40 -0.04 18.54
CA PRO A 117 -6.29 0.74 19.78
C PRO A 117 -6.11 -0.12 21.04
N MET A 118 -6.50 -1.40 20.99
CA MET A 118 -6.44 -2.32 22.13
C MET A 118 -5.05 -2.92 22.42
N LEU A 119 -4.06 -2.75 21.53
CA LEU A 119 -2.71 -3.32 21.72
C LEU A 119 -1.76 -2.44 22.55
N ILE A 120 -2.19 -1.24 22.96
CA ILE A 120 -1.35 -0.26 23.68
C ILE A 120 -1.55 -0.33 25.22
N ASN A 121 -2.57 -1.06 25.70
CA ASN A 121 -2.95 -1.10 27.12
C ASN A 121 -2.52 -2.39 27.85
N LYS A 122 -1.33 -2.93 27.59
CA LYS A 122 -0.74 -4.02 28.37
C LYS A 122 0.64 -3.67 28.90
#